data_AF-A0A259DT10-F1
#
_entry.id   AF-A0A259DT10-F1
#
_cell.length_a   1.000
_cell.length_b   1.000
_cell.length_c   1.000
_cell.angle_alpha   90.00
_cell.angle_beta   90.00
_cell.angle_gamma   90.00
#
_symmetry.space_group_name_H-M   'P 1'
#
loop_
_entity.id
_entity.type
_entity.pdbx_description
1 polymer ?
#
loop_
_entity_poly.entity_id
_entity_poly.type
_entity_poly.pdbx_seq_one_letter_code
_entity_poly.pdbx_strand_id
1 'polypeptide(L)' 'MPGELPLPADLAEGDFVIWHGMGSYSTVTNTRFNGFGDLQMATVLGLAL' A
#
# COMPACT_ATOMS: atom_id res chain seq x y z
N MET A 1 -0.46 -10.07 -13.00
CA MET A 1 -0.65 -11.47 -13.45
C MET A 1 -2.11 -11.57 -13.86
N PRO A 2 -2.46 -12.23 -14.98
CA PRO A 2 -3.87 -12.43 -15.32
C PRO A 2 -4.53 -13.34 -14.29
N GLY A 3 -5.55 -12.85 -13.56
CA GLY A 3 -6.27 -13.59 -12.52
C GLY A 3 -6.51 -12.78 -11.25
N GLU A 4 -7.34 -13.31 -10.36
CA GLU A 4 -7.54 -12.78 -9.01
C GLU A 4 -6.27 -12.99 -8.16
N LEU A 5 -5.99 -12.04 -7.25
CA LEU A 5 -4.91 -12.21 -6.27
C LEU A 5 -5.48 -12.94 -5.06
N PRO A 6 -5.05 -14.19 -4.76
CA PRO A 6 -5.51 -14.88 -3.56
C PRO A 6 -5.08 -14.12 -2.31
N LEU A 7 -6.02 -13.90 -1.40
CA LEU A 7 -5.78 -13.35 -0.07
C LEU A 7 -5.83 -14.49 0.97
N PRO A 8 -5.17 -14.32 2.14
CA PRO A 8 -5.30 -15.25 3.25
C PRO A 8 -6.78 -15.45 3.63
N ALA A 9 -7.18 -16.69 3.92
CA ALA A 9 -8.56 -17.05 4.24
C ALA A 9 -9.05 -16.47 5.59
N ASP A 10 -8.11 -16.08 6.44
CA ASP A 10 -8.30 -15.53 7.77
C ASP A 10 -8.13 -13.99 7.83
N LEU A 11 -8.02 -13.31 6.68
CA LEU A 11 -7.94 -11.86 6.62
C LEU A 11 -9.15 -11.20 7.30
N ALA A 12 -8.89 -10.29 8.24
CA ALA A 12 -9.91 -9.61 9.03
C ALA A 12 -9.71 -8.09 9.04
N GLU A 13 -10.71 -7.37 9.56
CA GLU A 13 -10.58 -5.93 9.80
C GLU A 13 -9.45 -5.65 10.80
N GLY A 14 -8.60 -4.69 10.47
CA GLY A 14 -7.42 -4.33 11.27
C GLY A 14 -6.11 -4.92 10.74
N ASP A 15 -6.16 -5.86 9.80
CA ASP A 15 -4.99 -6.35 9.09
C ASP A 15 -4.51 -5.36 8.02
N PHE A 16 -3.23 -5.48 7.63
CA PHE A 16 -2.59 -4.60 6.66
C PHE A 16 -2.11 -5.38 5.44
N VAL A 17 -2.29 -4.78 4.26
CA VAL A 17 -1.74 -5.28 2.99
C VAL A 17 -0.63 -4.33 2.54
N ILE A 18 0.46 -4.89 2.05
CA ILE A 18 1.63 -4.14 1.58
C ILE A 18 1.69 -4.19 0.05
N TRP A 19 1.68 -3.01 -0.56
CA TRP A 19 1.98 -2.85 -1.98
C TRP A 19 3.46 -2.52 -2.15
N HIS A 20 4.21 -3.48 -2.67
CA HIS A 20 5.63 -3.29 -2.97
C HIS A 20 5.83 -2.38 -4.19
N GLY A 21 6.97 -1.68 -4.24
CA GLY A 21 7.35 -0.88 -5.40
C GLY A 21 6.68 0.50 -5.48
N MET A 22 5.95 0.95 -4.47
CA MET A 22 5.32 2.28 -4.42
C MET A 22 6.30 3.46 -4.23
N GLY A 23 7.62 3.21 -4.21
CA GLY A 23 8.62 4.24 -3.93
C GLY A 23 8.87 5.24 -5.07
N SER A 24 8.47 4.90 -6.31
CA SER A 24 8.72 5.73 -7.49
C SER A 24 7.41 6.17 -8.14
N TYR A 25 7.32 7.46 -8.47
CA TYR A 25 6.19 8.14 -9.12
C TYR A 25 4.85 8.14 -8.37
N SER A 26 4.57 7.21 -7.45
CA SER A 26 3.30 7.11 -6.75
C SER A 26 2.95 8.33 -5.89
N THR A 27 3.95 9.02 -5.35
CA THR A 27 3.73 10.23 -4.53
C THR A 27 3.37 11.46 -5.37
N VAL A 28 3.96 11.59 -6.56
CA VAL A 28 3.79 12.76 -7.44
C VAL A 28 2.61 12.62 -8.41
N THR A 29 2.17 11.39 -8.68
CA THR A 29 0.96 11.12 -9.49
C THR A 29 -0.30 10.96 -8.65
N ASN A 30 -0.20 11.01 -7.32
CA ASN A 30 -1.35 10.94 -6.43
C ASN A 30 -2.28 12.16 -6.60
N THR A 31 -3.59 11.95 -6.44
CA THR A 31 -4.61 13.00 -6.51
C THR A 31 -5.46 13.01 -5.25
N ARG A 32 -6.10 14.13 -4.93
CA ARG A 32 -7.01 14.25 -3.77
C ARG A 32 -8.42 13.74 -4.05
N PHE A 33 -8.54 12.61 -4.72
CA PHE A 33 -9.84 12.07 -5.10
C PHE A 33 -10.68 11.74 -3.86
N ASN A 34 -11.90 12.26 -3.79
CA ASN A 34 -12.78 12.20 -2.60
C ASN A 34 -12.14 12.72 -1.30
N GLY A 35 -11.16 13.62 -1.40
CA GLY A 35 -10.43 14.14 -0.23
C GLY A 35 -9.34 13.21 0.30
N PHE A 36 -9.13 12.02 -0.29
CA PHE A 36 -8.01 11.14 0.06
C PHE A 36 -6.78 11.51 -0.75
N GLY A 37 -5.65 11.75 -0.08
CA GLY A 37 -4.41 12.11 -0.75
C GLY A 37 -3.25 12.44 0.19
N ASP A 38 -3.52 12.56 1.49
CA ASP A 38 -2.48 12.72 2.50
C ASP A 38 -1.66 11.44 2.61
N LEU A 39 -0.35 11.61 2.51
CA LEU A 39 0.63 10.54 2.57
C LEU A 39 1.58 10.80 3.73
N GLN A 40 1.84 9.77 4.53
CA GLN A 40 2.89 9.80 5.53
C GLN A 40 4.11 9.05 5.00
N MET A 41 5.25 9.75 4.95
CA MET A 41 6.54 9.14 4.61
C MET A 41 7.30 8.81 5.88
N ALA A 42 7.71 7.55 6.02
CA ALA A 42 8.54 7.08 7.11
C ALA A 42 9.81 6.42 6.55
N THR A 43 10.97 6.79 7.09
CA THR A 43 12.24 6.14 6.78
C THR A 43 12.59 5.18 7.91
N VAL A 44 12.81 3.90 7.57
CA VAL A 44 13.17 2.84 8.51
C VAL A 44 14.47 2.17 8.08
N LEU A 45 15.20 1.56 9.02
CA LEU A 45 16.43 0.82 8.70
C LEU A 45 16.16 -0.47 7.91
N GLY A 46 14.96 -1.03 8.05
CA GLY A 46 14.48 -2.20 7.33
C GLY A 46 13.08 -2.57 7.80
N LEU A 47 12.35 -3.29 6.95
CA LEU A 47 11.07 -3.90 7.30
C LEU A 47 11.30 -5.42 7.39
N ALA A 48 11.21 -5.96 8.60
CA ALA A 48 11.18 -7.42 8.78
C ALA A 48 9.76 -7.89 8.49
N LEU A 49 9.62 -8.72 7.44
CA LEU A 49 8.37 -9.37 7.04
C LEU A 49 8.42 -10.84 7.40
#